data_AF-A0A9E1VVK9-F1
#
_entry.id   AF-A0A9E1VVK9-F1
#
_cell.length_a   1.000
_cell.length_b   1.000
_cell.length_c   1.000
_cell.angle_alpha   90.00
_cell.angle_beta   90.00
_cell.angle_gamma   90.00
#
_symmetry.space_group_name_H-M   'P 1'
#
loop_
_entity.id
_entity.type
_entity.pdbx_description
1 polymer ?
#
loop_
_entity_poly.entity_id
_entity_poly.type
_entity_poly.pdbx_seq_one_letter_code
_entity_poly.pdbx_strand_id
1 'polypeptide(L)'
;VFPGDPDGTITQIIADFFSRTLLPMADVVVDIHSGGKTMEFLPFGAAHILDDKSQQARCVSAVEAFNAPYTLMLLEPDAVHLYDTAAENQGKVFVSTELGGGGSASATSVHIARRGISNVLKHAGILAGDVERGASVNLDTMNPECFITSEHRGLIEMRHDLGAKINAGDILAVIHDTDRTGTAPVECRSKVDGIFMGRHFPCLIRPGDFLAVIATIVD
;
A
#
# COMPACT_ATOMS: atom_id res chain seq x y z
N VAL A 1 -6.44 -1.50 16.60
CA VAL A 1 -5.91 -0.89 17.85
C VAL A 1 -6.49 0.49 18.07
N PHE A 2 -6.65 1.28 17.01
CA PHE A 2 -7.45 2.51 17.07
C PHE A 2 -8.91 2.20 17.45
N PRO A 3 -9.59 3.08 18.22
CA PRO A 3 -9.15 4.41 18.67
C PRO A 3 -8.22 4.42 19.90
N GLY A 4 -7.78 3.27 20.39
CA GLY A 4 -6.87 3.15 21.54
C GLY A 4 -7.57 3.02 22.88
N ASP A 5 -6.75 2.93 23.93
CA ASP A 5 -7.16 2.85 25.34
C ASP A 5 -6.07 3.54 26.19
N PRO A 6 -6.36 4.63 26.92
CA PRO A 6 -5.38 5.36 27.72
C PRO A 6 -4.85 4.58 28.92
N ASP A 7 -5.56 3.54 29.35
CA ASP A 7 -5.16 2.64 30.44
C ASP A 7 -4.67 1.27 29.92
N GLY A 8 -4.53 1.13 28.60
CA GLY A 8 -4.17 -0.10 27.91
C GLY A 8 -2.65 -0.35 27.79
N THR A 9 -2.29 -1.18 26.81
CA THR A 9 -0.88 -1.40 26.43
C THR A 9 -0.26 -0.14 25.84
N ILE A 10 1.08 -0.09 25.75
CA ILE A 10 1.82 1.06 25.18
C ILE A 10 1.27 1.47 23.80
N THR A 11 0.99 0.50 22.92
CA THR A 11 0.44 0.78 21.59
C THR A 11 -0.98 1.37 21.65
N GLN A 12 -1.80 0.91 22.59
CA GLN A 12 -3.15 1.45 22.80
C GLN A 12 -3.11 2.88 23.35
N ILE A 13 -2.18 3.18 24.25
CA ILE A 13 -1.98 4.53 24.79
C ILE A 13 -1.57 5.51 23.68
N ILE A 14 -0.66 5.09 22.78
CA ILE A 14 -0.26 5.91 21.63
C ILE A 14 -1.46 6.14 20.69
N ALA A 15 -2.19 5.09 20.33
CA ALA A 15 -3.36 5.20 19.47
C ALA A 15 -4.41 6.16 20.07
N ASP A 16 -4.65 6.06 21.37
CA ASP A 16 -5.57 6.92 22.11
C ASP A 16 -5.15 8.40 22.08
N PHE A 17 -3.87 8.68 22.30
CA PHE A 17 -3.35 10.05 22.23
C PHE A 17 -3.52 10.65 20.83
N PHE A 18 -3.21 9.87 19.79
CA PHE A 18 -3.44 10.30 18.41
C PHE A 18 -4.92 10.55 18.14
N SER A 19 -5.80 9.62 18.54
CA SER A 19 -7.24 9.71 18.29
C SER A 19 -7.94 10.85 19.01
N ARG A 20 -7.67 11.05 20.31
CA ARG A 20 -8.38 12.03 21.13
C ARG A 20 -7.72 13.41 21.16
N THR A 21 -6.43 13.50 20.87
CA THR A 21 -5.67 14.75 21.01
C THR A 21 -5.17 15.29 19.68
N LEU A 22 -4.42 14.49 18.90
CA LEU A 22 -3.75 15.00 17.69
C LEU A 22 -4.70 15.11 16.48
N LEU A 23 -5.48 14.05 16.18
CA LEU A 23 -6.39 14.03 15.04
C LEU A 23 -7.42 15.17 15.06
N PRO A 24 -8.05 15.53 16.20
CA PRO A 24 -8.99 16.66 16.23
C PRO A 24 -8.37 18.00 15.81
N MET A 25 -7.05 18.18 15.97
CA MET A 25 -6.32 19.40 15.60
C MET A 25 -5.84 19.42 14.14
N ALA A 26 -5.92 18.30 13.41
CA ALA A 26 -5.49 18.19 12.03
C ALA A 26 -6.68 18.36 11.06
N ASP A 27 -6.44 18.91 9.87
CA ASP A 27 -7.40 18.91 8.75
C ASP A 27 -7.02 17.89 7.66
N VAL A 28 -5.72 17.69 7.48
CA VAL A 28 -5.12 16.77 6.50
C VAL A 28 -4.13 15.86 7.22
N VAL A 29 -4.21 14.56 6.95
CA VAL A 29 -3.33 13.52 7.50
C VAL A 29 -2.64 12.82 6.34
N VAL A 30 -1.30 12.78 6.38
CA VAL A 30 -0.48 11.99 5.46
C VAL A 30 0.19 10.90 6.29
N ASP A 31 -0.24 9.66 6.11
CA ASP A 31 0.32 8.50 6.80
C ASP A 31 1.17 7.68 5.82
N ILE A 32 2.45 7.52 6.14
CA ILE A 32 3.44 7.02 5.19
C ILE A 32 3.76 5.56 5.51
N HIS A 33 3.36 4.66 4.61
CA HIS A 33 3.67 3.24 4.71
C HIS A 33 4.59 2.77 3.60
N SER A 34 5.05 1.55 3.77
CA SER A 34 5.88 0.76 2.86
C SER A 34 5.71 -0.70 3.27
N GLY A 35 6.06 -1.65 2.40
CA GLY A 35 5.82 -3.08 2.63
C GLY A 35 6.59 -3.71 3.82
N GLY A 36 7.30 -2.91 4.60
CA GLY A 36 8.04 -3.37 5.77
C GLY A 36 9.13 -4.36 5.37
N LYS A 37 9.45 -5.32 6.25
CA LYS A 37 10.47 -6.34 5.98
C LYS A 37 9.97 -7.50 5.11
N THR A 38 8.66 -7.65 4.98
CA THR A 38 8.02 -8.84 4.43
C THR A 38 7.50 -8.64 3.00
N MET A 39 7.28 -7.40 2.58
CA MET A 39 6.69 -7.08 1.28
C MET A 39 7.46 -5.95 0.60
N GLU A 40 7.24 -5.82 -0.70
CA GLU A 40 7.70 -4.70 -1.52
C GLU A 40 6.64 -4.37 -2.57
N PHE A 41 6.32 -3.08 -2.71
CA PHE A 41 5.31 -2.58 -3.64
C PHE A 41 5.90 -1.56 -4.61
N LEU A 42 5.27 -1.41 -5.77
CA LEU A 42 5.42 -0.20 -6.58
C LEU A 42 5.05 1.02 -5.73
N PRO A 43 5.77 2.15 -5.86
CA PRO A 43 5.51 3.32 -5.05
C PRO A 43 4.16 3.97 -5.44
N PHE A 44 3.17 3.92 -4.54
CA PHE A 44 1.85 4.47 -4.77
C PHE A 44 1.33 5.36 -3.64
N GLY A 45 0.44 6.28 -4.00
CA GLY A 45 -0.46 6.95 -3.06
C GLY A 45 -1.86 6.35 -3.15
N ALA A 46 -2.60 6.35 -2.05
CA ALA A 46 -3.93 5.73 -2.00
C ALA A 46 -4.95 6.60 -1.27
N ALA A 47 -6.19 6.58 -1.80
CA ALA A 47 -7.39 7.08 -1.17
C ALA A 47 -8.40 5.94 -0.98
N HIS A 48 -9.28 6.06 0.02
CA HIS A 48 -10.31 5.07 0.27
C HIS A 48 -11.63 5.41 -0.41
N ILE A 49 -12.41 4.40 -0.75
CA ILE A 49 -13.83 4.55 -1.06
C ILE A 49 -14.57 4.83 0.25
N LEU A 50 -15.22 5.99 0.36
CA LEU A 50 -15.91 6.44 1.59
C LEU A 50 -17.41 6.63 1.35
N ASP A 51 -18.21 6.51 2.40
CA ASP A 51 -19.65 6.83 2.31
C ASP A 51 -19.89 8.32 2.04
N ASP A 52 -19.12 9.21 2.67
CA ASP A 52 -19.10 10.63 2.33
C ASP A 52 -18.30 10.86 1.05
N LYS A 53 -19.02 11.01 -0.07
CA LYS A 53 -18.42 11.27 -1.38
C LYS A 53 -17.76 12.64 -1.52
N SER A 54 -18.14 13.62 -0.70
CA SER A 54 -17.44 14.91 -0.66
C SER A 54 -16.08 14.77 0.00
N GLN A 55 -16.01 14.04 1.12
CA GLN A 55 -14.74 13.69 1.76
C GLN A 55 -13.87 12.85 0.84
N GLN A 56 -14.43 11.81 0.22
CA GLN A 56 -13.73 10.97 -0.74
C GLN A 56 -13.08 11.81 -1.84
N ALA A 57 -13.82 12.75 -2.45
CA ALA A 57 -13.30 13.61 -3.50
C ALA A 57 -12.11 14.47 -3.02
N ARG A 58 -12.15 14.98 -1.78
CA ARG A 58 -11.02 15.72 -1.17
C ARG A 58 -9.80 14.82 -0.96
N CYS A 59 -9.99 13.58 -0.48
CA CYS A 59 -8.90 12.61 -0.33
C CYS A 59 -8.27 12.26 -1.68
N VAL A 60 -9.09 12.00 -2.71
CA VAL A 60 -8.62 11.73 -4.08
C VAL A 60 -7.79 12.91 -4.60
N SER A 61 -8.28 14.15 -4.49
CA SER A 61 -7.52 15.33 -4.92
C SER A 61 -6.19 15.50 -4.17
N ALA A 62 -6.14 15.15 -2.88
CA ALA A 62 -4.91 15.20 -2.09
C ALA A 62 -3.90 14.12 -2.51
N VAL A 63 -4.36 12.89 -2.82
CA VAL A 63 -3.51 11.82 -3.35
C VAL A 63 -2.99 12.15 -4.75
N GLU A 64 -3.84 12.70 -5.63
CA GLU A 64 -3.45 13.20 -6.93
C GLU A 64 -2.41 14.34 -6.84
N ALA A 65 -2.48 15.15 -5.77
CA ALA A 65 -1.46 16.14 -5.47
C ALA A 65 -0.16 15.49 -4.97
N PHE A 66 -0.24 14.50 -4.08
CA PHE A 66 0.93 13.72 -3.64
C PHE A 66 1.70 13.18 -4.86
N ASN A 67 0.98 12.74 -5.90
CA ASN A 67 1.52 12.40 -7.21
C ASN A 67 2.67 11.39 -7.12
N ALA A 68 2.43 10.24 -6.49
CA ALA A 68 3.32 9.09 -6.63
C ALA A 68 3.27 8.57 -8.08
N PRO A 69 4.22 7.73 -8.52
CA PRO A 69 4.19 7.13 -9.86
C PRO A 69 2.95 6.24 -10.13
N TYR A 70 2.27 5.80 -9.07
CA TYR A 70 1.03 5.04 -9.14
C TYR A 70 0.03 5.59 -8.12
N THR A 71 -1.26 5.43 -8.41
CA THR A 71 -2.36 5.82 -7.52
C THR A 71 -3.36 4.68 -7.41
N LEU A 72 -3.86 4.41 -6.21
CA LEU A 72 -4.91 3.41 -5.98
C LEU A 72 -6.13 4.03 -5.31
N MET A 73 -7.30 3.52 -5.69
CA MET A 73 -8.47 3.54 -4.83
C MET A 73 -8.53 2.22 -4.07
N LEU A 74 -8.67 2.29 -2.76
CA LEU A 74 -8.76 1.13 -1.89
C LEU A 74 -10.17 1.03 -1.30
N LEU A 75 -10.68 -0.20 -1.21
CA LEU A 75 -11.84 -0.51 -0.39
C LEU A 75 -11.29 -1.32 0.78
N GLU A 76 -11.42 -0.80 2.00
CA GLU A 76 -10.92 -1.46 3.20
C GLU A 76 -12.05 -2.27 3.85
N PRO A 77 -12.08 -3.60 3.69
CA PRO A 77 -13.17 -4.43 4.21
C PRO A 77 -13.17 -4.60 5.73
N ASP A 78 -12.03 -4.36 6.42
CA ASP A 78 -11.88 -4.53 7.88
C ASP A 78 -11.36 -3.25 8.57
N ALA A 79 -11.95 -2.11 8.21
CA ALA A 79 -11.47 -0.77 8.53
C ALA A 79 -11.51 -0.39 10.03
N VAL A 80 -12.34 -1.05 10.85
CA VAL A 80 -12.75 -0.60 12.19
C VAL A 80 -11.60 -0.29 13.17
N HIS A 81 -10.41 -0.85 12.96
CA HIS A 81 -9.30 -0.81 13.91
C HIS A 81 -8.02 -0.12 13.41
N LEU A 82 -8.11 0.53 12.25
CA LEU A 82 -7.01 1.18 11.55
C LEU A 82 -6.98 2.70 11.79
N TYR A 83 -5.83 3.32 11.52
CA TYR A 83 -5.63 4.76 11.75
C TYR A 83 -6.35 5.62 10.70
N ASP A 84 -6.36 5.15 9.45
CA ASP A 84 -7.11 5.76 8.34
C ASP A 84 -8.57 5.98 8.71
N THR A 85 -9.24 4.96 9.23
CA THR A 85 -10.65 4.95 9.60
C THR A 85 -10.89 5.87 10.79
N ALA A 86 -9.94 5.95 11.73
CA ALA A 86 -10.02 6.91 12.83
C ALA A 86 -9.95 8.36 12.34
N ALA A 87 -9.11 8.66 11.34
CA ALA A 87 -9.02 9.98 10.72
C ALA A 87 -10.25 10.27 9.85
N GLU A 88 -10.68 9.32 9.02
CA GLU A 88 -11.78 9.48 8.08
C GLU A 88 -13.13 9.62 8.80
N ASN A 89 -13.37 8.87 9.88
CA ASN A 89 -14.56 9.05 10.72
C ASN A 89 -14.63 10.42 11.41
N GLN A 90 -13.51 11.14 11.52
CA GLN A 90 -13.48 12.53 11.99
C GLN A 90 -13.58 13.55 10.83
N GLY A 91 -13.91 13.10 9.62
CA GLY A 91 -14.10 13.93 8.42
C GLY A 91 -12.80 14.48 7.81
N LYS A 92 -11.64 13.95 8.23
CA LYS A 92 -10.32 14.45 7.80
C LYS A 92 -10.01 14.04 6.36
N VAL A 93 -9.17 14.83 5.70
CA VAL A 93 -8.54 14.39 4.44
C VAL A 93 -7.41 13.44 4.79
N PHE A 94 -7.43 12.22 4.26
CA PHE A 94 -6.43 11.20 4.54
C PHE A 94 -5.71 10.80 3.24
N VAL A 95 -4.38 10.75 3.29
CA VAL A 95 -3.51 10.27 2.22
C VAL A 95 -2.67 9.13 2.79
N SER A 96 -2.86 7.93 2.26
CA SER A 96 -2.00 6.78 2.55
C SER A 96 -0.98 6.58 1.43
N THR A 97 0.12 5.89 1.72
CA THR A 97 1.13 5.58 0.71
C THR A 97 1.75 4.21 0.97
N GLU A 98 2.21 3.55 -0.09
CA GLU A 98 3.13 2.41 -0.01
C GLU A 98 4.33 2.74 -0.89
N LEU A 99 5.49 3.04 -0.30
CA LEU A 99 6.63 3.62 -1.00
C LEU A 99 7.83 2.66 -1.13
N GLY A 100 7.55 1.39 -1.42
CA GLY A 100 8.56 0.34 -1.58
C GLY A 100 8.43 -0.76 -0.54
N GLY A 101 9.55 -1.20 0.03
CA GLY A 101 9.56 -2.24 1.07
C GLY A 101 10.93 -2.89 1.28
N GLY A 102 10.92 -4.13 1.74
CA GLY A 102 12.12 -4.92 2.02
C GLY A 102 12.94 -4.47 3.24
N GLY A 103 12.36 -3.69 4.14
CA GLY A 103 13.01 -3.19 5.34
C GLY A 103 14.09 -2.15 5.05
N SER A 104 14.01 -1.50 3.89
CA SER A 104 14.96 -0.50 3.43
C SER A 104 14.25 0.64 2.69
N ALA A 105 15.02 1.66 2.32
CA ALA A 105 14.57 2.75 1.46
C ALA A 105 15.67 3.08 0.44
N SER A 106 15.26 3.48 -0.76
CA SER A 106 16.17 3.97 -1.80
C SER A 106 16.14 5.49 -1.88
N ALA A 107 17.13 6.10 -2.54
CA ALA A 107 17.09 7.53 -2.83
C ALA A 107 15.82 7.92 -3.61
N THR A 108 15.35 7.04 -4.50
CA THR A 108 14.11 7.21 -5.27
C THR A 108 12.88 7.23 -4.38
N SER A 109 12.71 6.25 -3.47
CA SER A 109 11.52 6.22 -2.60
C SER A 109 11.50 7.39 -1.63
N VAL A 110 12.66 7.79 -1.09
CA VAL A 110 12.79 8.99 -0.26
C VAL A 110 12.46 10.26 -1.04
N HIS A 111 12.89 10.36 -2.30
CA HIS A 111 12.55 11.51 -3.15
C HIS A 111 11.04 11.59 -3.41
N ILE A 112 10.39 10.46 -3.72
CA ILE A 112 8.93 10.38 -3.91
C ILE A 112 8.22 10.84 -2.64
N ALA A 113 8.60 10.32 -1.47
CA ALA A 113 8.01 10.72 -0.20
C ALA A 113 8.14 12.22 0.06
N ARG A 114 9.35 12.78 -0.10
CA ARG A 114 9.61 14.21 0.16
C ARG A 114 8.83 15.11 -0.79
N ARG A 115 8.81 14.80 -2.09
CA ARG A 115 8.05 15.55 -3.08
C ARG A 115 6.55 15.47 -2.79
N GLY A 116 6.04 14.26 -2.52
CA GLY A 116 4.62 14.03 -2.26
C GLY A 116 4.12 14.77 -1.02
N ILE A 117 4.87 14.72 0.09
CA ILE A 117 4.54 15.49 1.31
C ILE A 117 4.52 17.00 0.99
N SER A 118 5.56 17.50 0.31
CA SER A 118 5.61 18.92 -0.06
C SER A 118 4.44 19.31 -0.96
N ASN A 119 4.02 18.44 -1.87
CA ASN A 119 2.90 18.69 -2.76
C ASN A 119 1.57 18.70 -2.01
N VAL A 120 1.33 17.76 -1.09
CA VAL A 120 0.11 17.77 -0.27
C VAL A 120 0.04 19.04 0.57
N LEU A 121 1.15 19.49 1.15
CA LEU A 121 1.20 20.75 1.91
C LEU A 121 0.93 21.98 1.03
N LYS A 122 1.41 22.00 -0.22
CA LYS A 122 1.08 23.06 -1.19
C LYS A 122 -0.38 23.01 -1.61
N HIS A 123 -0.91 21.82 -1.88
CA HIS A 123 -2.30 21.60 -2.23
C HIS A 123 -3.24 22.07 -1.11
N ALA A 124 -2.87 21.83 0.15
CA ALA A 124 -3.58 22.31 1.33
C ALA A 124 -3.40 23.82 1.60
N GLY A 125 -2.58 24.53 0.81
CA GLY A 125 -2.29 25.96 1.00
C GLY A 125 -1.38 26.28 2.19
N ILE A 126 -0.76 25.27 2.80
CA ILE A 126 0.16 25.42 3.95
C ILE A 126 1.54 25.90 3.47
N LEU A 127 2.01 25.35 2.35
CA LEU A 127 3.24 25.78 1.68
C LEU A 127 2.92 26.58 0.42
N ALA A 128 3.73 27.59 0.12
CA ALA A 128 3.63 28.35 -1.11
C ALA A 128 4.16 27.56 -2.33
N GLY A 129 3.67 27.94 -3.52
CA GLY A 129 4.11 27.42 -4.81
C GLY A 129 3.24 26.27 -5.33
N ASP A 130 3.51 25.87 -6.57
CA ASP A 130 2.69 24.89 -7.26
C ASP A 130 3.10 23.45 -6.96
N VAL A 131 2.12 22.55 -7.02
CA VAL A 131 2.31 21.08 -6.96
C VAL A 131 3.20 20.65 -8.12
N GLU A 132 4.29 19.95 -7.82
CA GLU A 132 5.16 19.36 -8.83
C GLU A 132 4.54 18.06 -9.33
N ARG A 133 4.23 17.97 -10.62
CA ARG A 133 3.56 16.81 -11.23
C ARG A 133 4.50 16.02 -12.14
N GLY A 134 4.40 14.71 -12.07
CA GLY A 134 4.94 13.73 -13.00
C GLY A 134 3.86 12.74 -13.43
N ALA A 135 4.25 11.80 -14.29
CA ALA A 135 3.36 10.72 -14.72
C ALA A 135 2.95 9.87 -13.51
N SER A 136 1.64 9.59 -13.42
CA SER A 136 1.08 8.62 -12.50
C SER A 136 0.14 7.69 -13.27
N VAL A 137 0.09 6.42 -12.88
CA VAL A 137 -0.81 5.42 -13.43
C VAL A 137 -1.82 5.03 -12.37
N ASN A 138 -3.11 5.12 -12.71
CA ASN A 138 -4.18 4.65 -11.83
C ASN A 138 -4.26 3.13 -11.88
N LEU A 139 -4.29 2.51 -10.70
CA LEU A 139 -4.34 1.07 -10.52
C LEU A 139 -5.58 0.68 -9.71
N ASP A 140 -6.11 -0.49 -10.02
CA ASP A 140 -7.22 -1.12 -9.32
C ASP A 140 -6.87 -2.54 -8.86
N THR A 141 -7.22 -2.85 -7.61
CA THR A 141 -7.09 -4.18 -7.01
C THR A 141 -8.39 -4.64 -6.37
N MET A 142 -9.54 -4.18 -6.87
CA MET A 142 -10.85 -4.53 -6.28
C MET A 142 -11.26 -5.97 -6.57
N ASN A 143 -10.66 -6.60 -7.59
CA ASN A 143 -10.82 -8.02 -7.86
C ASN A 143 -10.00 -8.85 -6.84
N PRO A 144 -10.61 -9.71 -6.01
CA PRO A 144 -9.88 -10.54 -5.05
C PRO A 144 -8.84 -11.47 -5.71
N GLU A 145 -9.06 -11.86 -6.98
CA GLU A 145 -8.13 -12.70 -7.74
C GLU A 145 -6.80 -11.98 -8.07
N CYS A 146 -6.72 -10.66 -7.83
CA CYS A 146 -5.48 -9.89 -7.87
C CYS A 146 -4.47 -10.32 -6.80
N PHE A 147 -4.94 -10.90 -5.69
CA PHE A 147 -4.10 -11.28 -4.55
C PHE A 147 -3.79 -12.77 -4.56
N ILE A 148 -2.51 -13.09 -4.44
CA ILE A 148 -2.01 -14.46 -4.36
C ILE A 148 -1.35 -14.65 -3.01
N THR A 149 -1.80 -15.67 -2.28
CA THR A 149 -1.18 -16.16 -1.05
C THR A 149 -0.50 -17.50 -1.32
N SER A 150 0.58 -17.78 -0.60
CA SER A 150 1.26 -19.06 -0.73
C SER A 150 0.49 -20.15 0.02
N GLU A 151 0.35 -21.33 -0.59
CA GLU A 151 -0.09 -22.55 0.09
C GLU A 151 1.10 -23.44 0.51
N HIS A 152 2.32 -23.03 0.15
CA HIS A 152 3.53 -23.84 0.31
C HIS A 152 4.59 -23.10 1.15
N ARG A 153 5.48 -23.89 1.75
CA ARG A 153 6.72 -23.39 2.36
C ARG A 153 7.89 -23.66 1.43
N GLY A 154 8.86 -22.76 1.40
CA GLY A 154 10.10 -23.00 0.69
C GLY A 154 10.88 -21.75 0.35
N LEU A 155 11.85 -21.93 -0.54
CA LEU A 155 12.64 -20.85 -1.13
C LEU A 155 11.88 -20.32 -2.36
N ILE A 156 11.47 -19.06 -2.33
CA ILE A 156 10.77 -18.43 -3.44
C ILE A 156 11.75 -17.87 -4.47
N GLU A 157 11.46 -18.12 -5.74
CA GLU A 157 12.14 -17.55 -6.89
C GLU A 157 11.12 -16.79 -7.75
N MET A 158 11.18 -15.46 -7.71
CA MET A 158 10.31 -14.60 -8.53
C MET A 158 10.70 -14.68 -10.01
N ARG A 159 9.71 -14.63 -10.90
CA ARG A 159 9.91 -14.67 -12.37
C ARG A 159 9.81 -13.32 -13.05
N HIS A 160 9.33 -12.31 -12.32
CA HIS A 160 9.12 -10.97 -12.83
C HIS A 160 9.56 -9.94 -11.77
N ASP A 161 9.97 -8.77 -12.24
CA ASP A 161 10.19 -7.61 -11.38
C ASP A 161 8.89 -6.79 -11.25
N LEU A 162 8.82 -5.99 -10.20
CA LEU A 162 7.72 -5.04 -10.00
C LEU A 162 7.61 -4.08 -11.20
N GLY A 163 6.38 -3.83 -11.65
CA GLY A 163 6.10 -3.02 -12.83
C GLY A 163 6.02 -3.80 -14.15
N ALA A 164 6.36 -5.10 -14.16
CA ALA A 164 6.19 -5.94 -15.33
C ALA A 164 4.71 -6.12 -15.69
N LYS A 165 4.41 -6.19 -17.00
CA LYS A 165 3.10 -6.63 -17.48
C LYS A 165 2.96 -8.14 -17.32
N ILE A 166 1.84 -8.57 -16.76
CA ILE A 166 1.48 -9.95 -16.46
C ILE A 166 0.19 -10.30 -17.18
N ASN A 167 0.10 -11.50 -17.75
CA ASN A 167 -1.13 -12.07 -18.25
C ASN A 167 -1.61 -13.20 -17.31
N ALA A 168 -2.90 -13.48 -17.32
CA ALA A 168 -3.48 -14.61 -16.62
C ALA A 168 -2.81 -15.92 -17.10
N GLY A 169 -2.39 -16.74 -16.14
CA GLY A 169 -1.65 -17.96 -16.38
C GLY A 169 -0.12 -17.80 -16.35
N ASP A 170 0.43 -16.60 -16.42
CA ASP A 170 1.88 -16.37 -16.31
C ASP A 170 2.40 -16.85 -14.95
N ILE A 171 3.60 -17.46 -14.93
CA ILE A 171 4.23 -17.92 -13.70
C ILE A 171 4.84 -16.70 -12.99
N LEU A 172 4.32 -16.34 -11.83
CA LEU A 172 4.80 -15.22 -11.01
C LEU A 172 6.05 -15.59 -10.22
N ALA A 173 6.03 -16.80 -9.66
CA ALA A 173 7.10 -17.34 -8.85
C ALA A 173 7.10 -18.87 -8.90
N VAL A 174 8.22 -19.45 -8.52
CA VAL A 174 8.27 -20.87 -8.16
C VAL A 174 8.76 -21.02 -6.71
N ILE A 175 8.28 -22.04 -6.02
CA ILE A 175 8.64 -22.34 -4.63
C ILE A 175 9.40 -23.66 -4.61
N HIS A 176 10.66 -23.60 -4.19
CA HIS A 176 11.56 -24.74 -4.08
C HIS A 176 11.51 -25.35 -2.67
N ASP A 177 11.51 -26.68 -2.62
CA ASP A 177 11.61 -27.44 -1.37
C ASP A 177 12.98 -27.19 -0.70
N THR A 178 12.97 -26.74 0.55
CA THR A 178 14.19 -26.44 1.31
C THR A 178 14.72 -27.64 2.09
N ASP A 179 13.94 -28.70 2.22
CA ASP A 179 14.26 -29.89 3.01
C ASP A 179 14.77 -31.03 2.12
N ARG A 180 14.44 -31.04 0.82
CA ARG A 180 14.81 -32.11 -0.12
C ARG A 180 15.21 -31.58 -1.51
N THR A 181 16.38 -32.02 -1.98
CA THR A 181 16.82 -31.77 -3.37
C THR A 181 16.14 -32.73 -4.36
N GLY A 182 15.89 -32.26 -5.58
CA GLY A 182 15.33 -33.07 -6.68
C GLY A 182 13.81 -33.15 -6.72
N THR A 183 13.11 -32.56 -5.75
CA THR A 183 11.66 -32.32 -5.81
C THR A 183 11.37 -31.25 -6.87
N ALA A 184 10.35 -31.47 -7.71
CA ALA A 184 9.90 -30.45 -8.64
C ALA A 184 9.32 -29.24 -7.86
N PRO A 185 9.69 -28.00 -8.21
CA PRO A 185 9.17 -26.83 -7.53
C PRO A 185 7.69 -26.60 -7.84
N VAL A 186 6.99 -25.90 -6.95
CA VAL A 186 5.60 -25.52 -7.15
C VAL A 186 5.54 -24.20 -7.90
N GLU A 187 4.74 -24.15 -8.97
CA GLU A 187 4.51 -22.91 -9.73
C GLU A 187 3.33 -22.13 -9.16
N CYS A 188 3.55 -20.83 -8.93
CA CYS A 188 2.49 -19.89 -8.55
C CYS A 188 2.17 -19.01 -9.77
N ARG A 189 0.93 -19.05 -10.24
CA ARG A 189 0.51 -18.38 -11.48
C ARG A 189 -0.44 -17.23 -11.21
N SER A 190 -0.38 -16.21 -12.07
CA SER A 190 -1.37 -15.14 -12.07
C SER A 190 -2.74 -15.67 -12.48
N LYS A 191 -3.78 -15.14 -11.88
CA LYS A 191 -5.17 -15.42 -12.26
C LYS A 191 -5.80 -14.31 -13.11
N VAL A 192 -5.12 -13.18 -13.20
CA VAL A 192 -5.59 -11.97 -13.88
C VAL A 192 -4.49 -11.38 -14.76
N ASP A 193 -4.90 -10.58 -15.73
CA ASP A 193 -4.00 -9.70 -16.48
C ASP A 193 -3.73 -8.43 -15.65
N GLY A 194 -2.56 -7.82 -15.79
CA GLY A 194 -2.27 -6.55 -15.14
C GLY A 194 -0.80 -6.20 -15.06
N ILE A 195 -0.46 -5.43 -14.02
CA ILE A 195 0.90 -5.05 -13.66
C ILE A 195 1.29 -5.74 -12.36
N PHE A 196 2.52 -6.27 -12.29
CA PHE A 196 3.03 -6.87 -11.07
C PHE A 196 3.31 -5.76 -10.04
N MET A 197 2.37 -5.56 -9.12
CA MET A 197 2.34 -4.36 -8.26
C MET A 197 3.05 -4.58 -6.93
N GLY A 198 2.98 -5.77 -6.36
CA GLY A 198 3.62 -6.06 -5.08
C GLY A 198 3.97 -7.52 -4.93
N ARG A 199 4.97 -7.80 -4.09
CA ARG A 199 5.53 -9.14 -3.90
C ARG A 199 5.98 -9.40 -2.48
N HIS A 200 6.04 -10.67 -2.11
CA HIS A 200 6.81 -11.14 -0.94
C HIS A 200 8.28 -10.75 -1.10
N PHE A 201 8.89 -10.23 -0.05
CA PHE A 201 10.28 -9.78 -0.09
C PHE A 201 11.30 -10.81 0.40
N PRO A 202 11.10 -11.48 1.56
CA PRO A 202 12.04 -12.49 2.03
C PRO A 202 12.18 -13.66 1.05
N CYS A 203 13.36 -14.28 1.01
CA CYS A 203 13.56 -15.46 0.16
C CYS A 203 12.82 -16.71 0.66
N LEU A 204 12.43 -16.75 1.94
CA LEU A 204 11.65 -17.84 2.50
C LEU A 204 10.18 -17.44 2.62
N ILE A 205 9.29 -18.29 2.12
CA ILE A 205 7.84 -18.11 2.17
C ILE A 205 7.20 -19.27 2.94
N ARG A 206 6.04 -19.03 3.55
CA ARG A 206 5.24 -19.99 4.30
C ARG A 206 3.79 -20.03 3.80
N PRO A 207 3.04 -21.11 4.08
CA PRO A 207 1.61 -21.14 3.84
C PRO A 207 0.92 -19.98 4.58
N GLY A 208 0.05 -19.25 3.87
CA GLY A 208 -0.66 -18.08 4.35
C GLY A 208 0.08 -16.75 4.13
N ASP A 209 1.37 -16.76 3.76
CA ASP A 209 2.09 -15.52 3.46
C ASP A 209 1.55 -14.91 2.15
N PHE A 210 1.48 -13.58 2.13
CA PHE A 210 1.29 -12.81 0.90
C PHE A 210 2.42 -13.14 -0.08
N LEU A 211 2.07 -13.53 -1.32
CA LEU A 211 3.04 -13.86 -2.38
C LEU A 211 3.16 -12.73 -3.39
N ALA A 212 2.02 -12.27 -3.91
CA ALA A 212 1.97 -11.30 -5.00
C ALA A 212 0.62 -10.56 -5.04
N VAL A 213 0.65 -9.35 -5.58
CA VAL A 213 -0.55 -8.65 -6.05
C VAL A 213 -0.35 -8.13 -7.47
N ILE A 214 -1.34 -8.39 -8.34
CA ILE A 214 -1.37 -7.94 -9.74
C ILE A 214 -2.50 -6.93 -9.85
N ALA A 215 -2.17 -5.69 -10.19
CA ALA A 215 -3.17 -4.63 -10.32
C ALA A 215 -3.59 -4.43 -11.76
N THR A 216 -4.85 -4.05 -11.99
CA THR A 216 -5.33 -3.66 -13.30
C THR A 216 -5.07 -2.18 -13.51
N ILE A 217 -4.62 -1.78 -14.70
CA ILE A 217 -4.50 -0.36 -15.06
C ILE A 217 -5.90 0.16 -15.39
N VAL A 218 -6.28 1.28 -14.80
CA VAL A 218 -7.55 1.97 -15.06
C VAL A 218 -7.28 3.39 -15.54
N ASP A 219 -8.25 3.97 -16.25
CA ASP A 219 -8.20 5.35 -16.72
C ASP A 219 -8.60 6.34 -15.60
#